data_AF-A0A6P7FK61-F1
#
_entry.id   AF-A0A6P7FK61-F1
#
_cell.length_a   1.000
_cell.length_b   1.000
_cell.length_c   1.000
_cell.angle_alpha   90.00
_cell.angle_beta   90.00
_cell.angle_gamma   90.00
#
_symmetry.space_group_name_H-M   'P 1'
#
loop_
_entity.id
_entity.type
_entity.pdbx_description
1 polymer ?
#
loop_
_entity_poly.entity_id
_entity_poly.type
_entity_poly.pdbx_seq_one_letter_code
_entity_poly.pdbx_strand_id
1 'polypeptide(L)'
;MFCSCIILDWLKNIGPIVFMVSKNKQWKFSYQNDTPRKPFATFLFKFFNTFTMFNLYQNINKKEDQEKEPDVIGHERFYQARSRSTKKKKRVTRRTHSAAEFSPTTLSAASKRAAFRARSQSSENKSDDGRATPQRADSLAKLFFGKRQQGSVQKHEYSALKTDGGNEKFRGERQIRNGAFITCRNNLENNERYELKTQLDDIGSRADKHWFIVQDNILGAERLLALLPLPSTCPISPSQVTRDTLLSLFRGLQHPYIHPVLDIEFWDAGAAVVSPLNPTGSLKDLIYGSVWHEDYEKKYTSKGEGLSLRTVQCLGRQILEGLLFLRNRYFPPIYHLHSGNVIIQNGVARLAGLENPLLGLLPKAPSAPETLSFGYLLFEMTAGYELPGPPSPAHLQLELERAPKVAEALEYIFQTSRTPSLDELVRCDLFRGVELRELRGASIIQSVSPPDVLDLLEMVKNPVPPSPLRRRHFADDLEPWFA
;
A
#
# COMPACT_ATOMS: atom_id res chain seq x y z
N MET A 1 10.83 -37.95 12.53
CA MET A 1 11.32 -36.69 11.93
C MET A 1 10.28 -36.24 10.90
N PHE A 2 9.04 -35.99 11.32
CA PHE A 2 8.55 -34.72 11.90
C PHE A 2 8.39 -33.58 10.89
N CYS A 3 7.40 -33.73 10.02
CA CYS A 3 6.48 -32.64 9.66
C CYS A 3 5.11 -33.29 9.38
N SER A 4 4.37 -33.56 10.46
CA SER A 4 3.13 -34.35 10.40
C SER A 4 2.27 -34.09 11.65
N CYS A 5 1.46 -33.03 11.60
CA CYS A 5 0.22 -32.81 12.35
C CYS A 5 -0.47 -31.56 11.76
N ILE A 6 -1.82 -31.54 11.72
CA ILE A 6 -2.73 -30.53 11.10
C ILE A 6 -3.21 -30.87 9.67
N ILE A 7 -3.51 -32.16 9.38
CA ILE A 7 -4.69 -32.56 8.57
C ILE A 7 -5.22 -33.88 9.16
N LEU A 8 -5.79 -33.86 10.37
CA LEU A 8 -6.22 -35.10 11.06
C LEU A 8 -7.60 -35.07 11.75
N ASP A 9 -8.51 -34.20 11.30
CA ASP A 9 -9.95 -34.31 11.69
C ASP A 9 -10.95 -34.23 10.53
N TRP A 10 -10.49 -34.24 9.27
CA TRP A 10 -11.38 -34.25 8.09
C TRP A 10 -11.34 -35.55 7.25
N LEU A 11 -10.57 -36.56 7.68
CA LEU A 11 -10.36 -37.81 6.95
C LEU A 11 -10.67 -39.07 7.79
N LYS A 12 -11.78 -39.06 8.54
CA LYS A 12 -12.29 -40.25 9.26
C LYS A 12 -13.43 -41.00 8.53
N ASN A 13 -13.82 -40.58 7.32
CA ASN A 13 -15.03 -41.12 6.65
C ASN A 13 -14.89 -41.42 5.14
N ILE A 14 -13.67 -41.56 4.59
CA ILE A 14 -13.47 -41.93 3.18
C ILE A 14 -12.34 -42.97 3.07
N GLY A 15 -12.66 -44.16 2.54
CA GLY A 15 -11.70 -45.09 1.95
C GLY A 15 -11.96 -45.26 0.45
N PRO A 16 -11.22 -46.12 -0.27
CA PRO A 16 -9.95 -46.76 0.09
C PRO A 16 -8.74 -45.95 -0.41
N ILE A 17 -7.53 -46.39 -0.05
CA ILE A 17 -6.26 -45.67 -0.25
C ILE A 17 -5.82 -45.67 -1.73
N VAL A 18 -5.33 -44.53 -2.21
CA VAL A 18 -4.69 -44.38 -3.54
C VAL A 18 -3.17 -44.28 -3.35
N PHE A 19 -2.41 -45.12 -4.06
CA PHE A 19 -0.94 -45.05 -4.08
C PHE A 19 -0.45 -44.37 -5.37
N MET A 20 0.46 -43.41 -5.23
CA MET A 20 1.21 -42.80 -6.35
C MET A 20 2.58 -43.46 -6.49
N VAL A 21 2.88 -43.98 -7.68
CA VAL A 21 4.22 -44.50 -8.02
C VAL A 21 4.77 -43.70 -9.20
N SER A 22 5.99 -43.17 -9.04
CA SER A 22 6.70 -42.44 -10.09
C SER A 22 7.75 -43.35 -10.75
N LYS A 23 7.59 -43.58 -12.06
CA LYS A 23 8.68 -43.98 -12.96
C LYS A 23 8.57 -43.18 -14.25
N ASN A 24 9.69 -42.65 -14.73
CA ASN A 24 9.85 -41.97 -16.03
C ASN A 24 8.85 -40.83 -16.30
N LYS A 25 8.56 -39.98 -15.30
CA LYS A 25 7.76 -38.74 -15.42
C LYS A 25 6.32 -38.91 -15.96
N GLN A 26 5.76 -40.13 -15.92
CA GLN A 26 4.33 -40.35 -16.10
C GLN A 26 3.73 -40.86 -14.78
N TRP A 27 2.70 -40.17 -14.30
CA TRP A 27 1.96 -40.57 -13.11
C TRP A 27 0.87 -41.58 -13.50
N LYS A 28 0.89 -42.77 -12.90
CA LYS A 28 -0.21 -43.73 -13.00
C LYS A 28 -0.91 -43.86 -11.64
N PHE A 29 -2.23 -43.75 -11.66
CA PHE A 29 -3.09 -44.07 -10.53
C PHE A 29 -3.41 -45.57 -10.57
N SER A 30 -3.28 -46.24 -9.42
CA SER A 30 -3.73 -47.62 -9.24
C SER A 30 -4.80 -47.64 -8.16
N TYR A 31 -5.98 -48.15 -8.49
CA TYR A 31 -7.04 -48.41 -7.53
C TYR A 31 -6.97 -49.86 -7.09
N GLN A 32 -7.18 -50.12 -5.80
CA GLN A 32 -7.38 -51.48 -5.31
C GLN A 32 -8.88 -51.76 -5.30
N ASN A 33 -9.30 -52.68 -6.18
CA ASN A 33 -10.67 -53.07 -6.56
C ASN A 33 -11.30 -52.26 -7.71
N ASP A 34 -11.71 -53.00 -8.76
CA ASP A 34 -12.37 -52.47 -9.94
C ASP A 34 -13.82 -52.05 -9.67
N THR A 35 -14.09 -50.74 -9.59
CA THR A 35 -15.36 -50.11 -10.04
C THR A 35 -15.27 -48.58 -9.97
N PRO A 36 -15.15 -47.85 -11.10
CA PRO A 36 -15.08 -46.39 -11.07
C PRO A 36 -16.48 -45.75 -10.95
N ARG A 37 -16.77 -45.10 -9.82
CA ARG A 37 -17.83 -44.08 -9.77
C ARG A 37 -17.38 -42.85 -10.58
N LYS A 38 -18.07 -42.57 -11.68
CA LYS A 38 -17.67 -41.58 -12.70
C LYS A 38 -17.50 -40.10 -12.29
N PRO A 39 -18.03 -39.53 -11.17
CA PRO A 39 -17.86 -38.09 -10.91
C PRO A 39 -16.49 -37.69 -10.31
N PHE A 40 -15.70 -38.61 -9.74
CA PHE A 40 -14.47 -38.25 -9.01
C PHE A 40 -13.25 -37.98 -9.93
N ALA A 41 -13.11 -38.71 -11.03
CA ALA A 41 -11.96 -38.56 -11.93
C ALA A 41 -11.89 -37.16 -12.56
N THR A 42 -13.04 -36.58 -12.92
CA THR A 42 -13.16 -35.26 -13.56
C THR A 42 -12.76 -34.11 -12.62
N PHE A 43 -12.93 -34.29 -11.31
CA PHE A 43 -12.57 -33.27 -10.31
C PHE A 43 -11.06 -33.18 -10.12
N LEU A 44 -10.38 -34.33 -9.93
CA LEU A 44 -8.93 -34.40 -9.80
C LEU A 44 -8.20 -33.93 -11.08
N PHE A 45 -8.72 -34.27 -12.27
CA PHE A 45 -8.12 -33.85 -13.54
C PHE A 45 -8.20 -32.32 -13.76
N LYS A 46 -9.25 -31.66 -13.25
CA LYS A 46 -9.31 -30.19 -13.25
C LYS A 46 -8.34 -29.59 -12.23
N PHE A 47 -8.31 -30.11 -11.00
CA PHE A 47 -7.49 -29.57 -9.90
C PHE A 47 -5.98 -29.57 -10.22
N PHE A 48 -5.48 -30.64 -10.86
CA PHE A 48 -4.06 -30.71 -11.26
C PHE A 48 -3.70 -29.85 -12.48
N ASN A 49 -4.60 -29.67 -13.45
CA ASN A 49 -4.33 -28.79 -14.62
C ASN A 49 -4.16 -27.31 -14.21
N THR A 50 -4.85 -26.86 -13.15
CA THR A 50 -4.66 -25.52 -12.57
C THR A 50 -3.27 -25.30 -11.98
N PHE A 51 -2.59 -26.36 -11.50
CA PHE A 51 -1.25 -26.25 -10.90
C PHE A 51 -0.10 -26.33 -11.91
N THR A 52 -0.33 -26.84 -13.12
CA THR A 52 0.69 -26.95 -14.18
C THR A 52 0.78 -25.72 -15.11
N MET A 53 -0.23 -24.84 -15.11
CA MET A 53 -0.29 -23.65 -15.98
C MET A 53 0.49 -22.42 -15.46
N PHE A 54 1.35 -22.59 -14.44
CA PHE A 54 2.16 -21.49 -13.87
C PHE A 54 3.64 -21.51 -14.26
N ASN A 55 4.04 -22.33 -15.24
CA ASN A 55 5.46 -22.45 -15.61
C ASN A 55 5.69 -22.74 -17.11
N LEU A 56 5.27 -21.80 -17.98
CA LEU A 56 5.56 -21.87 -19.42
C LEU A 56 5.83 -20.48 -20.06
N TYR A 57 6.90 -19.81 -19.62
CA TYR A 57 7.55 -18.73 -20.40
C TYR A 57 9.07 -18.72 -20.21
N GLN A 58 9.70 -19.86 -20.47
CA GLN A 58 11.12 -19.95 -20.83
C GLN A 58 11.28 -20.90 -22.01
N ASN A 59 12.20 -20.58 -22.93
CA ASN A 59 12.51 -21.27 -24.18
C ASN A 59 11.56 -21.03 -25.37
N ILE A 60 11.57 -19.81 -25.92
CA ILE A 60 11.44 -19.62 -27.39
C ILE A 60 12.79 -19.11 -27.89
N ASN A 61 13.72 -20.04 -28.12
CA ASN A 61 14.92 -19.82 -28.93
C ASN A 61 15.58 -21.17 -29.26
N LYS A 62 15.11 -21.81 -30.32
CA LYS A 62 15.88 -22.78 -31.11
C LYS A 62 15.21 -22.95 -32.48
N LYS A 63 16.03 -22.84 -33.52
CA LYS A 63 15.68 -23.20 -34.89
C LYS A 63 15.54 -24.72 -34.99
N GLU A 64 14.70 -25.18 -35.92
CA GLU A 64 14.96 -26.42 -36.65
C GLU A 64 14.94 -26.10 -38.14
N ASP A 65 16.04 -26.44 -38.81
CA ASP A 65 16.21 -26.33 -40.26
C ASP A 65 15.84 -27.70 -40.88
N GLN A 66 15.12 -27.72 -42.02
CA GLN A 66 15.14 -28.84 -42.97
C GLN A 66 15.25 -28.28 -44.40
N GLU A 67 16.02 -28.97 -45.24
CA GLU A 67 16.62 -28.43 -46.47
C GLU A 67 16.00 -29.00 -47.78
N LYS A 68 16.43 -28.38 -48.90
CA LYS A 68 16.36 -28.78 -50.33
C LYS A 68 15.12 -28.34 -51.12
N GLU A 69 15.24 -27.84 -52.35
CA GLU A 69 16.40 -27.33 -53.14
C GLU A 69 15.86 -26.30 -54.18
N PRO A 70 16.69 -25.54 -54.92
CA PRO A 70 16.27 -24.28 -55.56
C PRO A 70 15.83 -24.40 -57.03
N ASP A 71 14.91 -23.52 -57.44
CA ASP A 71 14.76 -23.08 -58.83
C ASP A 71 15.46 -21.73 -59.03
N VAL A 72 16.31 -21.64 -60.06
CA VAL A 72 17.11 -20.45 -60.40
C VAL A 72 16.67 -19.90 -61.75
N ILE A 73 16.23 -18.63 -61.79
CA ILE A 73 16.27 -17.74 -62.96
C ILE A 73 16.41 -16.28 -62.47
N GLY A 74 17.39 -15.54 -63.01
CA GLY A 74 17.41 -14.06 -62.97
C GLY A 74 18.42 -13.39 -62.01
N HIS A 75 19.71 -13.37 -62.38
CA HIS A 75 20.77 -12.60 -61.70
C HIS A 75 20.36 -11.14 -61.43
N GLU A 76 20.44 -10.69 -60.17
CA GLU A 76 21.66 -10.16 -59.52
C GLU A 76 22.32 -8.98 -60.25
N ARG A 77 22.26 -7.81 -59.61
CA ARG A 77 23.25 -6.75 -59.79
C ARG A 77 23.41 -5.97 -58.48
N PHE A 78 24.68 -5.77 -58.08
CA PHE A 78 25.13 -4.99 -56.92
C PHE A 78 24.91 -5.58 -55.51
N TYR A 79 25.62 -6.69 -55.24
CA TYR A 79 26.26 -6.88 -53.94
C TYR A 79 27.79 -6.97 -54.13
N GLN A 80 28.57 -6.20 -53.35
CA GLN A 80 30.02 -6.36 -53.27
C GLN A 80 30.43 -6.49 -51.80
N ALA A 81 30.79 -7.71 -51.40
CA ALA A 81 31.38 -7.96 -50.09
C ALA A 81 32.90 -7.70 -50.10
N ARG A 82 33.45 -7.21 -48.99
CA ARG A 82 34.88 -7.29 -48.69
C ARG A 82 35.15 -7.83 -47.29
N SER A 83 36.28 -8.49 -47.16
CA SER A 83 36.57 -9.52 -46.15
C SER A 83 36.97 -8.99 -44.77
N ARG A 84 36.70 -9.81 -43.75
CA ARG A 84 37.24 -9.69 -42.39
C ARG A 84 38.78 -9.57 -42.38
N SER A 85 39.32 -8.76 -41.47
CA SER A 85 40.59 -9.09 -40.80
C SER A 85 40.67 -8.50 -39.39
N THR A 86 41.21 -9.29 -38.46
CA THR A 86 41.42 -8.93 -37.05
C THR A 86 42.79 -8.28 -36.84
N LYS A 87 42.89 -7.22 -36.02
CA LYS A 87 44.16 -6.79 -35.41
C LYS A 87 43.97 -5.98 -34.12
N LYS A 88 44.54 -6.48 -33.01
CA LYS A 88 44.78 -5.73 -31.75
C LYS A 88 45.87 -4.67 -31.96
N LYS A 89 45.81 -3.52 -31.27
CA LYS A 89 47.00 -2.77 -30.81
C LYS A 89 46.73 -1.89 -29.58
N LYS A 90 47.80 -1.60 -28.82
CA LYS A 90 47.81 -0.98 -27.48
C LYS A 90 47.94 0.57 -27.52
N ARG A 91 47.61 1.19 -26.37
CA ARG A 91 47.96 2.57 -25.94
C ARG A 91 49.39 3.01 -26.33
N VAL A 92 49.54 4.29 -26.69
CA VAL A 92 50.63 5.18 -26.23
C VAL A 92 50.07 6.60 -26.02
N THR A 93 50.61 7.33 -25.04
CA THR A 93 50.27 8.70 -24.63
C THR A 93 51.07 9.79 -25.35
N ARG A 94 50.51 10.99 -25.52
CA ARG A 94 51.28 12.25 -25.47
C ARG A 94 50.48 13.36 -24.77
N ARG A 95 51.17 14.12 -23.91
CA ARG A 95 50.67 15.31 -23.20
C ARG A 95 51.01 16.56 -24.01
N THR A 96 50.19 17.60 -23.87
CA THR A 96 50.63 19.00 -23.71
C THR A 96 49.65 19.71 -22.79
N HIS A 97 50.16 20.53 -21.86
CA HIS A 97 49.39 21.22 -20.81
C HIS A 97 49.00 22.64 -21.22
N SER A 98 47.87 23.10 -20.69
CA SER A 98 47.59 24.42 -20.07
C SER A 98 46.25 24.25 -19.31
N ALA A 99 46.21 24.17 -17.98
CA ALA A 99 46.10 25.30 -17.02
C ALA A 99 44.87 26.20 -17.33
N ALA A 100 43.87 26.38 -16.46
CA ALA A 100 43.75 26.19 -15.00
C ALA A 100 42.50 25.34 -14.62
N GLU A 101 42.50 24.50 -13.57
CA GLU A 101 42.05 24.78 -12.16
C GLU A 101 40.62 25.39 -12.09
N PHE A 102 39.61 24.80 -11.43
CA PHE A 102 39.58 23.87 -10.28
C PHE A 102 38.73 22.60 -10.51
N SER A 103 38.96 21.57 -9.68
CA SER A 103 38.32 20.24 -9.77
C SER A 103 37.08 20.04 -8.88
N PRO A 104 36.12 19.17 -9.27
CA PRO A 104 34.92 18.88 -8.51
C PRO A 104 35.09 17.74 -7.47
N THR A 105 34.24 17.72 -6.44
CA THR A 105 34.13 16.57 -5.52
C THR A 105 32.68 16.22 -5.21
N THR A 106 32.08 15.39 -6.06
CA THR A 106 30.87 14.62 -5.74
C THR A 106 31.25 13.16 -5.48
N LEU A 107 31.34 12.75 -4.21
CA LEU A 107 31.37 11.33 -3.85
C LEU A 107 30.54 11.02 -2.59
N SER A 108 29.35 10.48 -2.87
CA SER A 108 28.63 9.42 -2.15
C SER A 108 28.97 9.14 -0.68
N ALA A 109 27.94 9.18 0.18
CA ALA A 109 28.00 8.89 1.61
C ALA A 109 28.20 7.40 1.99
N ALA A 110 28.76 6.58 1.11
CA ALA A 110 29.05 5.16 1.37
C ALA A 110 30.26 4.90 2.31
N SER A 111 31.02 5.94 2.68
CA SER A 111 32.35 5.80 3.30
C SER A 111 32.48 6.29 4.76
N LYS A 112 31.40 6.28 5.56
CA LYS A 112 31.44 6.67 7.00
C LYS A 112 30.84 5.63 7.98
N ARG A 113 31.04 4.34 7.72
CA ARG A 113 30.75 3.23 8.67
C ARG A 113 32.01 2.48 9.15
N ALA A 114 33.14 3.18 9.28
CA ALA A 114 34.42 2.60 9.72
C ALA A 114 35.23 3.55 10.64
N ALA A 115 34.58 4.11 11.66
CA ALA A 115 35.23 4.74 12.82
C ALA A 115 34.33 4.53 14.05
N PHE A 116 34.92 4.48 15.25
CA PHE A 116 34.26 4.14 16.53
C PHE A 116 33.81 2.67 16.69
N ARG A 117 34.78 1.76 16.53
CA ARG A 117 34.88 0.56 17.38
C ARG A 117 36.06 0.76 18.34
N ALA A 118 35.89 0.28 19.58
CA ALA A 118 36.85 0.20 20.70
C ALA A 118 37.02 1.43 21.63
N ARG A 119 37.16 1.11 22.93
CA ARG A 119 37.27 1.95 24.16
C ARG A 119 35.91 2.54 24.63
N SER A 120 35.45 2.36 25.88
CA SER A 120 36.13 1.95 27.13
C SER A 120 35.29 0.97 28.00
N GLN A 121 35.90 0.39 29.04
CA GLN A 121 35.32 -0.56 30.01
C GLN A 121 35.03 0.06 31.39
N SER A 122 34.17 -0.61 32.17
CA SER A 122 33.96 -0.48 33.64
C SER A 122 33.36 0.86 34.13
N SER A 123 32.61 0.93 35.25
CA SER A 123 32.64 0.09 36.46
C SER A 123 31.27 -0.42 36.96
N GLU A 124 31.31 -1.50 37.75
CA GLU A 124 30.18 -2.00 38.55
C GLU A 124 29.90 -1.13 39.79
N ASN A 125 28.69 -1.22 40.34
CA ASN A 125 28.44 -1.19 41.79
C ASN A 125 27.10 -1.90 42.10
N LYS A 126 27.10 -2.72 43.16
CA LYS A 126 25.92 -3.25 43.87
C LYS A 126 25.49 -2.19 44.93
N SER A 127 24.32 -2.17 45.57
CA SER A 127 23.13 -3.06 45.68
C SER A 127 21.84 -2.18 45.86
N ASP A 128 20.64 -2.57 46.34
CA ASP A 128 20.13 -3.80 46.99
C ASP A 128 18.58 -4.00 46.87
N ASP A 129 18.08 -5.04 47.54
CA ASP A 129 16.72 -5.45 47.97
C ASP A 129 15.46 -4.53 47.84
N GLY A 130 14.27 -5.17 47.69
CA GLY A 130 13.01 -4.66 48.30
C GLY A 130 11.64 -4.77 47.58
N ARG A 131 11.06 -5.98 47.48
CA ARG A 131 9.61 -6.35 47.40
C ARG A 131 8.49 -5.41 46.83
N ALA A 132 7.77 -5.98 45.84
CA ALA A 132 6.29 -6.06 45.68
C ALA A 132 5.41 -4.85 45.23
N THR A 133 4.76 -4.97 44.05
CA THR A 133 3.28 -5.02 43.79
C THR A 133 2.94 -4.77 42.29
N PRO A 134 1.81 -5.28 41.76
CA PRO A 134 1.45 -5.16 40.33
C PRO A 134 0.55 -3.94 40.05
N GLN A 135 1.13 -2.80 39.66
CA GLN A 135 0.39 -1.61 39.17
C GLN A 135 0.98 -1.03 37.86
N ARG A 136 1.82 -1.80 37.15
CA ARG A 136 2.66 -1.26 36.07
C ARG A 136 2.02 -1.26 34.67
N ALA A 137 0.86 -1.90 34.48
CA ALA A 137 0.15 -1.92 33.20
C ALA A 137 -0.56 -0.59 32.91
N ASP A 138 -1.43 -0.13 33.82
CA ASP A 138 -2.30 1.05 33.60
C ASP A 138 -1.56 2.39 33.46
N SER A 139 -0.30 2.46 33.91
CA SER A 139 0.52 3.68 33.78
C SER A 139 1.09 3.89 32.38
N LEU A 140 1.25 2.83 31.58
CA LEU A 140 1.92 2.92 30.28
C LEU A 140 1.02 3.55 29.22
N ALA A 141 -0.23 3.12 29.09
CA ALA A 141 -1.18 3.70 28.12
C ALA A 141 -1.39 5.22 28.31
N LYS A 142 -1.38 5.70 29.56
CA LYS A 142 -1.50 7.13 29.90
C LYS A 142 -0.26 7.94 29.51
N LEU A 143 0.94 7.34 29.61
CA LEU A 143 2.20 7.97 29.22
C LEU A 143 2.39 8.04 27.70
N PHE A 144 1.81 7.10 26.94
CA PHE A 144 1.96 7.05 25.48
C PHE A 144 0.93 7.89 24.71
N PHE A 145 -0.32 7.96 25.18
CA PHE A 145 -1.41 8.59 24.39
C PHE A 145 -2.19 9.69 25.13
N GLY A 146 -1.83 10.02 26.37
CA GLY A 146 -2.52 11.00 27.21
C GLY A 146 -2.05 12.45 27.03
N LYS A 147 -2.51 13.17 26.00
CA LYS A 147 -2.38 14.65 25.95
C LYS A 147 -3.74 15.35 25.85
N ARG A 148 -4.38 15.53 27.01
CA ARG A 148 -5.60 16.34 27.15
C ARG A 148 -5.21 17.79 27.44
N GLN A 149 -5.54 18.72 26.53
CA GLN A 149 -5.37 20.15 26.80
C GLN A 149 -6.35 20.60 27.88
N GLN A 150 -5.84 21.19 28.96
CA GLN A 150 -6.57 22.14 29.78
C GLN A 150 -5.84 23.47 29.73
N GLY A 151 -6.53 24.52 29.28
CA GLY A 151 -6.00 25.86 29.25
C GLY A 151 -6.13 26.53 30.61
N SER A 152 -5.04 27.09 31.12
CA SER A 152 -5.05 28.06 32.21
C SER A 152 -4.35 29.33 31.74
N VAL A 153 -5.11 30.42 31.66
CA VAL A 153 -4.62 31.74 31.24
C VAL A 153 -3.66 32.31 32.29
N GLN A 154 -2.44 32.68 31.89
CA GLN A 154 -1.59 33.59 32.67
C GLN A 154 -0.92 34.67 31.78
N LYS A 155 -0.59 35.79 32.42
CA LYS A 155 -0.25 37.07 31.80
C LYS A 155 1.07 37.02 31.00
N HIS A 156 1.15 37.88 29.99
CA HIS A 156 2.36 38.06 29.19
C HIS A 156 3.37 38.91 29.95
N GLU A 157 4.56 38.36 30.19
CA GLU A 157 5.75 39.10 30.58
C GLU A 157 6.84 38.79 29.55
N TYR A 158 7.30 39.82 28.83
CA TYR A 158 8.23 39.65 27.72
C TYR A 158 9.66 39.42 28.23
N SER A 159 10.06 38.16 28.36
CA SER A 159 11.46 37.75 28.48
C SER A 159 11.87 36.91 27.29
N ALA A 160 12.94 37.32 26.60
CA ALA A 160 13.46 36.64 25.41
C ALA A 160 14.08 35.28 25.78
N LEU A 161 13.27 34.23 25.70
CA LEU A 161 13.69 32.86 26.03
C LEU A 161 14.52 32.23 24.90
N LYS A 162 15.67 31.68 25.30
CA LYS A 162 16.59 30.93 24.44
C LYS A 162 15.90 29.67 23.90
N THR A 163 16.19 29.32 22.65
CA THR A 163 15.53 28.22 21.92
C THR A 163 16.07 26.84 22.31
N ASP A 164 15.75 26.37 23.53
CA ASP A 164 16.07 24.99 23.98
C ASP A 164 15.01 23.95 23.53
N GLY A 165 13.85 24.40 23.03
CA GLY A 165 12.71 23.54 22.69
C GLY A 165 12.95 22.50 21.57
N GLY A 166 14.03 22.63 20.79
CA GLY A 166 14.36 21.67 19.74
C GLY A 166 14.83 20.30 20.26
N ASN A 167 15.59 20.29 21.36
CA ASN A 167 16.19 19.06 21.90
C ASN A 167 15.13 18.18 22.61
N GLU A 168 14.24 18.82 23.39
CA GLU A 168 13.15 18.13 24.09
C GLU A 168 12.08 17.57 23.14
N LYS A 169 11.74 18.29 22.05
CA LYS A 169 10.84 17.76 21.01
C LYS A 169 11.40 16.47 20.39
N PHE A 170 12.68 16.50 19.98
CA PHE A 170 13.36 15.36 19.37
C PHE A 170 13.53 14.17 20.34
N ARG A 171 13.69 14.44 21.64
CA ARG A 171 13.66 13.42 22.69
C ARG A 171 12.30 12.74 22.81
N GLY A 172 11.21 13.51 22.82
CA GLY A 172 9.84 12.98 22.88
C GLY A 172 9.50 12.08 21.68
N GLU A 173 9.77 12.55 20.46
CA GLU A 173 9.57 11.78 19.22
C GLU A 173 10.34 10.45 19.25
N ARG A 174 11.62 10.48 19.69
CA ARG A 174 12.45 9.29 19.82
C ARG A 174 11.95 8.33 20.91
N GLN A 175 11.40 8.84 22.02
CA GLN A 175 10.79 8.03 23.07
C GLN A 175 9.53 7.32 22.57
N ILE A 176 8.65 8.02 21.84
CA ILE A 176 7.45 7.44 21.23
C ILE A 176 7.83 6.33 20.24
N ARG A 177 8.74 6.62 19.30
CA ARG A 177 9.20 5.65 18.29
C ARG A 177 9.86 4.41 18.91
N ASN A 178 10.69 4.59 19.94
CA ASN A 178 11.27 3.48 20.71
C ASN A 178 10.20 2.69 21.48
N GLY A 179 9.20 3.36 22.07
CA GLY A 179 8.07 2.74 22.75
C GLY A 179 7.27 1.84 21.81
N ALA A 180 6.92 2.35 20.63
CA ALA A 180 6.23 1.57 19.60
C ALA A 180 7.03 0.34 19.15
N PHE A 181 8.36 0.46 19.02
CA PHE A 181 9.23 -0.68 18.72
C PHE A 181 9.21 -1.74 19.83
N ILE A 182 9.31 -1.32 21.10
CA ILE A 182 9.25 -2.24 22.25
C ILE A 182 7.89 -2.93 22.31
N THR A 183 6.79 -2.19 22.16
CA THR A 183 5.43 -2.76 22.11
C THR A 183 5.29 -3.79 21.00
N CYS A 184 5.69 -3.45 19.77
CA CYS A 184 5.61 -4.35 18.62
C CYS A 184 6.45 -5.61 18.84
N ARG A 185 7.70 -5.46 19.31
CA ARG A 185 8.59 -6.58 19.62
C ARG A 185 8.00 -7.50 20.70
N ASN A 186 7.49 -6.95 21.80
CA ASN A 186 6.98 -7.74 22.92
C ASN A 186 5.69 -8.50 22.53
N ASN A 187 4.79 -7.90 21.74
CA ASN A 187 3.58 -8.58 21.24
C ASN A 187 3.89 -9.65 20.18
N LEU A 188 5.04 -9.58 19.53
CA LEU A 188 5.50 -10.54 18.52
C LEU A 188 6.52 -11.57 19.05
N GLU A 189 7.01 -11.43 20.29
CA GLU A 189 8.07 -12.27 20.87
C GLU A 189 7.71 -13.77 20.91
N ASN A 190 6.43 -14.07 21.16
CA ASN A 190 5.88 -15.43 21.17
C ASN A 190 4.86 -15.67 20.04
N ASN A 191 4.88 -14.87 18.97
CA ASN A 191 3.97 -15.03 17.85
C ASN A 191 4.54 -16.04 16.84
N GLU A 192 3.88 -17.19 16.69
CA GLU A 192 4.33 -18.26 15.78
C GLU A 192 4.36 -17.82 14.30
N ARG A 193 3.47 -16.89 13.92
CA ARG A 193 3.27 -16.47 12.53
C ARG A 193 4.16 -15.30 12.11
N TYR A 194 4.32 -14.29 12.97
CA TYR A 194 4.94 -13.02 12.60
C TYR A 194 6.19 -12.70 13.42
N GLU A 195 7.35 -12.64 12.76
CA GLU A 195 8.61 -12.21 13.37
C GLU A 195 8.93 -10.75 12.99
N LEU A 196 9.23 -9.89 13.98
CA LEU A 196 9.60 -8.49 13.73
C LEU A 196 10.98 -8.39 13.05
N LYS A 197 11.07 -7.76 11.88
CA LYS A 197 12.34 -7.56 11.16
C LYS A 197 12.89 -6.15 11.28
N THR A 198 12.10 -5.10 11.04
CA THR A 198 12.60 -3.72 10.98
C THR A 198 11.48 -2.73 11.28
N GLN A 199 11.77 -1.66 12.03
CA GLN A 199 10.91 -0.48 12.12
C GLN A 199 11.25 0.49 10.99
N LEU A 200 10.23 0.93 10.25
CA LEU A 200 10.38 1.90 9.17
C LEU A 200 10.41 3.34 9.73
N ASP A 201 10.69 4.31 8.86
CA ASP A 201 10.38 5.71 9.13
C ASP A 201 8.87 5.96 9.02
N ASP A 202 8.46 7.22 9.27
CA ASP A 202 7.06 7.60 9.25
C ASP A 202 6.57 7.74 7.80
N ILE A 203 6.31 6.61 7.14
CA ILE A 203 6.02 6.53 5.69
C ILE A 203 4.67 7.13 5.27
N GLY A 204 3.83 7.52 6.23
CA GLY A 204 2.51 8.12 6.01
C GLY A 204 2.21 9.31 6.94
N SER A 205 1.20 10.10 6.61
CA SER A 205 0.91 11.41 7.24
C SER A 205 0.35 11.38 8.67
N ARG A 206 0.39 10.23 9.37
CA ARG A 206 -0.14 10.07 10.73
C ARG A 206 1.03 9.88 11.69
N ALA A 207 1.36 10.91 12.47
CA ALA A 207 2.46 10.89 13.42
C ALA A 207 2.29 9.88 14.58
N ASP A 208 1.07 9.35 14.77
CA ASP A 208 0.71 8.33 15.77
C ASP A 208 0.59 6.92 15.17
N LYS A 209 0.74 6.74 13.85
CA LYS A 209 0.83 5.43 13.20
C LYS A 209 2.31 5.08 13.05
N HIS A 210 2.67 3.84 13.33
CA HIS A 210 4.05 3.36 13.27
C HIS A 210 4.14 2.11 12.41
N TRP A 211 5.12 2.07 11.52
CA TRP A 211 5.22 1.02 10.50
C TRP A 211 6.42 0.10 10.72
N PHE A 212 6.22 -1.18 10.46
CA PHE A 212 7.21 -2.23 10.65
C PHE A 212 7.16 -3.22 9.48
N ILE A 213 8.33 -3.74 9.09
CA ILE A 213 8.42 -4.96 8.30
C ILE A 213 8.41 -6.14 9.27
N VAL A 214 7.50 -7.08 9.03
CA VAL A 214 7.42 -8.37 9.72
C VAL A 214 7.51 -9.52 8.72
N GLN A 215 8.11 -10.63 9.12
CA GLN A 215 8.17 -11.85 8.33
C GLN A 215 6.96 -12.74 8.65
N ASP A 216 6.14 -13.08 7.65
CA ASP A 216 5.15 -14.15 7.79
C ASP A 216 5.90 -15.49 7.63
N ASN A 217 6.04 -16.23 8.73
CA ASN A 217 6.75 -17.51 8.79
C ASN A 217 5.96 -18.65 8.11
N ILE A 218 4.62 -18.53 8.07
CA ILE A 218 3.75 -19.53 7.44
C ILE A 218 3.78 -19.37 5.91
N LEU A 219 3.76 -18.14 5.43
CA LEU A 219 3.75 -17.82 4.00
C LEU A 219 5.14 -17.54 3.41
N GLY A 220 6.20 -17.53 4.23
CA GLY A 220 7.58 -17.32 3.79
C GLY A 220 7.83 -15.96 3.12
N ALA A 221 7.09 -14.91 3.48
CA ALA A 221 7.19 -13.60 2.84
C ALA A 221 6.99 -12.42 3.80
N GLU A 222 7.65 -11.30 3.51
CA GLU A 222 7.55 -10.06 4.27
C GLU A 222 6.17 -9.39 4.14
N ARG A 223 5.78 -8.67 5.20
CA ARG A 223 4.51 -7.96 5.36
C ARG A 223 4.76 -6.60 5.99
N LEU A 224 3.86 -5.67 5.70
CA LEU A 224 3.79 -4.38 6.38
C LEU A 224 2.86 -4.52 7.57
N LEU A 225 3.36 -4.31 8.78
CA LEU A 225 2.56 -4.13 9.98
C LEU A 225 2.48 -2.64 10.31
N ALA A 226 1.28 -2.12 10.52
CA ALA A 226 1.07 -0.78 11.02
C ALA A 226 0.39 -0.83 12.39
N LEU A 227 1.06 -0.30 13.41
CA LEU A 227 0.55 -0.10 14.77
C LEU A 227 -0.01 1.31 14.89
N LEU A 228 -1.22 1.46 15.43
CA LEU A 228 -1.85 2.76 15.66
C LEU A 228 -2.71 2.74 16.94
N PRO A 229 -2.80 3.84 17.69
CA PRO A 229 -3.73 3.95 18.79
C PRO A 229 -5.17 3.92 18.28
N LEU A 230 -6.07 3.40 19.10
CA LEU A 230 -7.50 3.52 18.86
C LEU A 230 -8.02 4.83 19.46
N PRO A 231 -8.74 5.66 18.70
CA PRO A 231 -9.36 6.86 19.24
C PRO A 231 -10.48 6.48 20.21
N SER A 232 -10.79 7.36 21.17
CA SER A 232 -11.95 7.18 22.07
C SER A 232 -13.30 7.23 21.34
N THR A 233 -13.30 7.59 20.06
CA THR A 233 -14.44 7.58 19.13
C THR A 233 -14.46 6.35 18.23
N CYS A 234 -13.62 5.33 18.48
CA CYS A 234 -13.65 4.06 17.77
C CYS A 234 -15.05 3.43 17.91
N PRO A 235 -15.78 3.17 16.81
CA PRO A 235 -17.17 2.72 16.88
C PRO A 235 -17.30 1.27 17.37
N ILE A 236 -16.24 0.46 17.18
CA ILE A 236 -16.18 -0.94 17.59
C ILE A 236 -15.42 -1.11 18.90
N SER A 237 -15.90 -2.00 19.77
CA SER A 237 -15.19 -2.40 20.99
C SER A 237 -14.11 -3.45 20.66
N PRO A 238 -12.83 -3.24 21.02
CA PRO A 238 -11.77 -4.22 20.84
C PRO A 238 -12.06 -5.53 21.58
N SER A 239 -12.11 -6.65 20.85
CA SER A 239 -12.29 -7.99 21.41
C SER A 239 -11.85 -9.05 20.39
N GLN A 240 -11.66 -10.30 20.85
CA GLN A 240 -11.42 -11.44 19.96
C GLN A 240 -12.56 -11.64 18.95
N VAL A 241 -13.82 -11.47 19.39
CA VAL A 241 -15.00 -11.59 18.50
C VAL A 241 -14.96 -10.50 17.42
N THR A 242 -14.72 -9.25 17.82
CA THR A 242 -14.59 -8.10 16.90
C THR A 242 -13.48 -8.33 15.88
N ARG A 243 -12.31 -8.81 16.34
CA ARG A 243 -11.17 -9.19 15.50
C ARG A 243 -11.58 -10.22 14.45
N ASP A 244 -12.21 -11.32 14.87
CA ASP A 244 -12.55 -12.42 13.97
C ASP A 244 -13.65 -12.03 12.96
N THR A 245 -14.61 -11.17 13.36
CA THR A 245 -15.59 -10.56 12.45
C THR A 245 -14.93 -9.61 11.43
N LEU A 246 -13.97 -8.77 11.84
CA LEU A 246 -13.20 -7.94 10.92
C LEU A 246 -12.39 -8.77 9.92
N LEU A 247 -11.75 -9.86 10.37
CA LEU A 247 -11.04 -10.78 9.49
C LEU A 247 -11.99 -11.48 8.51
N SER A 248 -13.20 -11.83 8.94
CA SER A 248 -14.26 -12.37 8.08
C SER A 248 -14.66 -11.35 6.99
N LEU A 249 -14.88 -10.08 7.36
CA LEU A 249 -15.12 -8.98 6.44
C LEU A 249 -13.98 -8.83 5.42
N PHE A 250 -12.74 -8.67 5.87
CA PHE A 250 -11.60 -8.45 4.96
C PHE A 250 -11.36 -9.63 4.01
N ARG A 251 -11.57 -10.87 4.46
CA ARG A 251 -11.54 -12.07 3.59
C ARG A 251 -12.65 -12.07 2.54
N GLY A 252 -13.79 -11.41 2.79
CA GLY A 252 -14.88 -11.21 1.83
C GLY A 252 -14.63 -10.10 0.80
N LEU A 253 -13.73 -9.16 1.06
CA LEU A 253 -13.41 -8.02 0.18
C LEU A 253 -12.37 -8.36 -0.92
N GLN A 254 -12.36 -9.60 -1.40
CA GLN A 254 -11.45 -10.04 -2.47
C GLN A 254 -11.86 -9.45 -3.83
N HIS A 255 -11.06 -8.51 -4.33
CA HIS A 255 -11.27 -7.84 -5.61
C HIS A 255 -9.94 -7.32 -6.19
N PRO A 256 -9.73 -7.28 -7.52
CA PRO A 256 -8.44 -6.87 -8.10
C PRO A 256 -8.01 -5.44 -7.75
N TYR A 257 -8.96 -4.54 -7.50
CA TYR A 257 -8.72 -3.12 -7.18
C TYR A 257 -8.83 -2.82 -5.67
N ILE A 258 -8.74 -3.86 -4.82
CA ILE A 258 -8.64 -3.75 -3.37
C ILE A 258 -7.26 -4.25 -2.93
N HIS A 259 -6.65 -3.54 -1.97
CA HIS A 259 -5.43 -3.96 -1.29
C HIS A 259 -5.85 -4.70 0.00
N PRO A 260 -5.51 -5.98 0.17
CA PRO A 260 -6.06 -6.79 1.24
C PRO A 260 -5.45 -6.43 2.60
N VAL A 261 -6.30 -6.33 3.62
CA VAL A 261 -5.89 -6.48 5.02
C VAL A 261 -5.81 -7.98 5.30
N LEU A 262 -4.65 -8.44 5.76
CA LEU A 262 -4.32 -9.86 5.94
C LEU A 262 -4.52 -10.34 7.38
N ASP A 263 -4.27 -9.45 8.33
CA ASP A 263 -4.51 -9.69 9.76
C ASP A 263 -4.81 -8.37 10.48
N ILE A 264 -5.45 -8.48 11.65
CA ILE A 264 -5.60 -7.40 12.61
C ILE A 264 -5.52 -7.99 14.02
N GLU A 265 -4.81 -7.29 14.90
CA GLU A 265 -4.76 -7.59 16.32
C GLU A 265 -5.13 -6.35 17.13
N PHE A 266 -5.74 -6.57 18.30
CA PHE A 266 -5.97 -5.54 19.30
C PHE A 266 -5.00 -5.77 20.46
N TRP A 267 -4.06 -4.84 20.64
CA TRP A 267 -3.07 -4.82 21.72
C TRP A 267 -3.41 -3.69 22.69
N ASP A 268 -2.83 -3.69 23.90
CA ASP A 268 -3.03 -2.63 24.91
C ASP A 268 -2.68 -1.22 24.40
N ALA A 269 -1.84 -1.13 23.37
CA ALA A 269 -1.43 0.13 22.73
C ALA A 269 -2.31 0.57 21.54
N GLY A 270 -3.30 -0.24 21.13
CA GLY A 270 -4.17 0.03 19.98
C GLY A 270 -4.27 -1.14 19.00
N ALA A 271 -4.50 -0.85 17.72
CA ALA A 271 -4.61 -1.88 16.68
C ALA A 271 -3.29 -2.07 15.93
N ALA A 272 -2.92 -3.33 15.70
CA ALA A 272 -1.85 -3.73 14.78
C ALA A 272 -2.47 -4.37 13.53
N VAL A 273 -2.30 -3.73 12.37
CA VAL A 273 -2.91 -4.14 11.10
C VAL A 273 -1.82 -4.63 10.15
N VAL A 274 -2.00 -5.82 9.57
CA VAL A 274 -1.02 -6.45 8.68
C VAL A 274 -1.53 -6.46 7.23
N SER A 275 -0.69 -6.03 6.30
CA SER A 275 -0.97 -5.99 4.86
C SER A 275 0.23 -6.49 4.02
N PRO A 276 0.08 -6.77 2.71
CA PRO A 276 1.21 -7.07 1.85
C PRO A 276 2.22 -5.92 1.81
N LEU A 277 3.50 -6.21 1.96
CA LEU A 277 4.54 -5.21 1.73
C LEU A 277 4.56 -4.86 0.23
N ASN A 278 4.50 -3.56 -0.12
CA ASN A 278 4.53 -3.11 -1.50
C ASN A 278 5.70 -2.13 -1.78
N PRO A 279 6.85 -2.63 -2.25
CA PRO A 279 8.01 -1.79 -2.58
C PRO A 279 7.81 -0.80 -3.75
N THR A 280 6.68 -0.86 -4.47
CA THR A 280 6.30 0.14 -5.47
C THR A 280 5.65 1.38 -4.84
N GLY A 281 5.24 1.31 -3.57
CA GLY A 281 4.63 2.42 -2.84
C GLY A 281 3.16 2.69 -3.18
N SER A 282 2.72 3.88 -2.82
CA SER A 282 1.39 4.41 -3.07
C SER A 282 1.30 5.15 -4.42
N LEU A 283 0.08 5.51 -4.82
CA LEU A 283 -0.16 6.43 -5.93
C LEU A 283 0.47 7.80 -5.65
N LYS A 284 0.58 8.21 -4.38
CA LYS A 284 1.28 9.45 -4.02
C LYS A 284 2.78 9.35 -4.30
N ASP A 285 3.41 8.25 -3.89
CA ASP A 285 4.83 7.99 -4.22
C ASP A 285 5.05 8.00 -5.75
N LEU A 286 4.11 7.43 -6.53
CA LEU A 286 4.14 7.46 -8.00
C LEU A 286 4.03 8.88 -8.61
N ILE A 287 3.07 9.70 -8.14
CA ILE A 287 2.84 11.06 -8.66
C ILE A 287 4.05 11.97 -8.44
N TYR A 288 4.73 11.80 -7.31
CA TYR A 288 5.86 12.63 -6.88
C TYR A 288 7.23 11.97 -7.08
N GLY A 289 7.31 10.80 -7.73
CA GLY A 289 8.56 10.08 -7.97
C GLY A 289 9.35 9.72 -6.69
N SER A 290 8.67 9.52 -5.57
CA SER A 290 9.28 9.37 -4.24
C SER A 290 9.54 7.91 -3.85
N VAL A 291 10.45 7.66 -2.91
CA VAL A 291 10.79 6.30 -2.46
C VAL A 291 9.88 5.88 -1.29
N TRP A 292 9.12 4.80 -1.48
CA TRP A 292 8.06 4.37 -0.56
C TRP A 292 8.44 4.33 0.94
N HIS A 293 9.67 3.92 1.27
CA HIS A 293 10.12 3.75 2.66
C HIS A 293 10.73 5.00 3.30
N GLU A 294 10.83 6.12 2.59
CA GLU A 294 11.30 7.38 3.17
C GLU A 294 10.22 8.02 4.06
N ASP A 295 10.66 8.94 4.91
CA ASP A 295 9.86 9.78 5.78
C ASP A 295 8.87 10.66 4.99
N TYR A 296 7.59 10.63 5.38
CA TYR A 296 6.50 11.36 4.75
C TYR A 296 6.73 12.87 4.70
N GLU A 297 7.33 13.48 5.73
CA GLU A 297 7.58 14.93 5.79
C GLU A 297 8.72 15.38 4.87
N LYS A 298 9.52 14.44 4.37
CA LYS A 298 10.61 14.71 3.41
C LYS A 298 10.15 14.50 1.97
N LYS A 299 9.26 13.51 1.75
CA LYS A 299 8.58 13.28 0.49
C LYS A 299 7.55 14.37 0.21
N TYR A 300 7.13 14.49 -1.05
CA TYR A 300 6.03 15.38 -1.47
C TYR A 300 6.25 16.90 -1.26
N THR A 301 7.48 17.32 -0.95
CA THR A 301 7.85 18.72 -0.67
C THR A 301 7.92 19.60 -1.93
N SER A 302 7.97 19.01 -3.12
CA SER A 302 7.93 19.68 -4.43
C SER A 302 6.73 19.20 -5.25
N LYS A 303 6.19 20.03 -6.16
CA LYS A 303 5.20 19.60 -7.17
C LYS A 303 5.76 18.44 -8.01
N GLY A 304 4.95 17.41 -8.24
CA GLY A 304 5.26 16.33 -9.18
C GLY A 304 4.92 16.71 -10.62
N GLU A 305 5.40 15.95 -11.59
CA GLU A 305 5.18 16.21 -13.04
C GLU A 305 3.75 15.89 -13.51
N GLY A 306 2.97 15.16 -12.69
CA GLY A 306 1.69 14.58 -13.11
C GLY A 306 1.87 13.30 -13.94
N LEU A 307 0.79 12.55 -14.11
CA LEU A 307 0.77 11.27 -14.82
C LEU A 307 0.23 11.44 -16.24
N SER A 308 0.67 10.57 -17.17
CA SER A 308 0.14 10.57 -18.54
C SER A 308 -1.39 10.38 -18.54
N LEU A 309 -2.11 11.05 -19.46
CA LEU A 309 -3.57 10.95 -19.56
C LEU A 309 -4.06 9.48 -19.58
N ARG A 310 -3.38 8.58 -20.30
CA ARG A 310 -3.72 7.15 -20.34
C ARG A 310 -3.58 6.49 -18.97
N THR A 311 -2.57 6.87 -18.18
CA THR A 311 -2.38 6.40 -16.79
C THR A 311 -3.50 6.93 -15.91
N VAL A 312 -3.80 8.24 -15.98
CA VAL A 312 -4.90 8.89 -15.23
C VAL A 312 -6.24 8.19 -15.50
N GLN A 313 -6.56 7.95 -16.77
CA GLN A 313 -7.78 7.25 -17.19
C GLN A 313 -7.84 5.81 -16.66
N CYS A 314 -6.73 5.07 -16.74
CA CYS A 314 -6.67 3.68 -16.28
C CYS A 314 -6.83 3.58 -14.75
N LEU A 315 -5.97 4.28 -13.99
CA LEU A 315 -5.98 4.24 -12.53
C LEU A 315 -7.27 4.85 -11.96
N GLY A 316 -7.76 5.96 -12.52
CA GLY A 316 -9.02 6.57 -12.13
C GLY A 316 -10.21 5.63 -12.31
N ARG A 317 -10.27 4.91 -13.44
CA ARG A 317 -11.32 3.90 -13.67
C ARG A 317 -11.21 2.72 -12.69
N GLN A 318 -10.00 2.20 -12.44
CA GLN A 318 -9.77 1.12 -11.46
C GLN A 318 -10.21 1.52 -10.03
N ILE A 319 -9.92 2.76 -9.63
CA ILE A 319 -10.32 3.33 -8.33
C ILE A 319 -11.86 3.37 -8.23
N LEU A 320 -12.55 3.93 -9.23
CA LEU A 320 -14.02 4.00 -9.22
C LEU A 320 -14.68 2.62 -9.13
N GLU A 321 -14.14 1.62 -9.83
CA GLU A 321 -14.66 0.24 -9.80
C GLU A 321 -14.37 -0.45 -8.47
N GLY A 322 -13.25 -0.11 -7.81
CA GLY A 322 -12.98 -0.48 -6.42
C GLY A 322 -14.00 0.10 -5.44
N LEU A 323 -14.37 1.38 -5.59
CA LEU A 323 -15.39 2.03 -4.76
C LEU A 323 -16.78 1.42 -4.99
N LEU A 324 -17.16 1.19 -6.25
CA LEU A 324 -18.40 0.49 -6.61
C LEU A 324 -18.46 -0.91 -5.99
N PHE A 325 -17.36 -1.67 -6.02
CA PHE A 325 -17.29 -2.97 -5.35
C PHE A 325 -17.55 -2.86 -3.85
N LEU A 326 -16.90 -1.92 -3.15
CA LEU A 326 -17.07 -1.74 -1.70
C LEU A 326 -18.51 -1.32 -1.34
N ARG A 327 -19.10 -0.39 -2.11
CA ARG A 327 -20.51 0.00 -1.96
C ARG A 327 -21.46 -1.20 -2.13
N ASN A 328 -21.21 -2.06 -3.12
CA ASN A 328 -21.98 -3.27 -3.37
C ASN A 328 -21.77 -4.36 -2.29
N ARG A 329 -20.81 -4.16 -1.38
CA ARG A 329 -20.58 -4.99 -0.18
C ARG A 329 -21.10 -4.36 1.11
N TYR A 330 -21.89 -3.28 1.01
CA TYR A 330 -22.40 -2.50 2.15
C TYR A 330 -21.29 -1.89 3.02
N PHE A 331 -20.09 -1.69 2.46
CA PHE A 331 -18.99 -1.03 3.16
C PHE A 331 -19.36 0.44 3.47
N PRO A 332 -18.99 1.00 4.64
CA PRO A 332 -19.28 2.39 4.98
C PRO A 332 -18.67 3.38 3.97
N PRO A 333 -19.27 4.56 3.74
CA PRO A 333 -18.74 5.55 2.81
C PRO A 333 -17.31 5.98 3.16
N ILE A 334 -16.42 5.99 2.17
CA ILE A 334 -14.98 6.16 2.36
C ILE A 334 -14.57 7.64 2.29
N TYR A 335 -14.48 8.27 3.46
CA TYR A 335 -13.89 9.61 3.63
C TYR A 335 -12.35 9.62 3.61
N HIS A 336 -11.72 8.45 3.53
CA HIS A 336 -10.27 8.26 3.57
C HIS A 336 -9.60 8.15 2.18
N LEU A 337 -10.35 8.39 1.10
CA LEU A 337 -9.80 8.30 -0.25
C LEU A 337 -8.84 9.46 -0.54
N HIS A 338 -7.55 9.13 -0.69
CA HIS A 338 -6.51 10.01 -1.19
C HIS A 338 -5.40 9.16 -1.84
N SER A 339 -4.51 9.77 -2.63
CA SER A 339 -3.41 9.08 -3.32
C SER A 339 -2.56 8.19 -2.40
N GLY A 340 -2.28 8.63 -1.18
CA GLY A 340 -1.56 7.82 -0.16
C GLY A 340 -2.29 6.55 0.30
N ASN A 341 -3.62 6.46 0.15
CA ASN A 341 -4.43 5.27 0.43
C ASN A 341 -4.79 4.47 -0.84
N VAL A 342 -4.07 4.70 -1.95
CA VAL A 342 -4.11 3.85 -3.13
C VAL A 342 -2.74 3.23 -3.33
N ILE A 343 -2.65 1.91 -3.29
CA ILE A 343 -1.41 1.16 -3.52
C ILE A 343 -1.29 0.83 -5.01
N ILE A 344 -0.10 1.07 -5.59
CA ILE A 344 0.19 0.72 -6.99
C ILE A 344 0.94 -0.61 -7.02
N GLN A 345 0.35 -1.61 -7.68
CA GLN A 345 0.96 -2.93 -7.81
C GLN A 345 0.87 -3.38 -9.27
N ASN A 346 2.02 -3.57 -9.94
CA ASN A 346 2.11 -3.95 -11.36
C ASN A 346 1.30 -3.03 -12.31
N GLY A 347 1.22 -1.72 -12.00
CA GLY A 347 0.44 -0.75 -12.78
C GLY A 347 -1.07 -0.76 -12.50
N VAL A 348 -1.51 -1.48 -11.47
CA VAL A 348 -2.91 -1.53 -11.02
C VAL A 348 -3.08 -0.73 -9.73
N ALA A 349 -4.07 0.16 -9.70
CA ALA A 349 -4.50 0.85 -8.50
C ALA A 349 -5.32 -0.06 -7.59
N ARG A 350 -5.00 -0.07 -6.29
CA ARG A 350 -5.70 -0.84 -5.26
C ARG A 350 -6.05 0.04 -4.07
N LEU A 351 -7.33 0.13 -3.71
CA LEU A 351 -7.78 0.85 -2.52
C LEU A 351 -7.23 0.19 -1.25
N ALA A 352 -6.58 0.98 -0.40
CA ALA A 352 -6.02 0.58 0.89
C ALA A 352 -6.56 1.47 2.01
N GLY A 353 -6.15 1.23 3.25
CA GLY A 353 -6.65 2.02 4.40
C GLY A 353 -8.11 1.70 4.76
N LEU A 354 -8.61 0.51 4.40
CA LEU A 354 -9.99 0.09 4.68
C LEU A 354 -10.23 -0.14 6.18
N GLU A 355 -9.16 -0.30 6.98
CA GLU A 355 -9.27 -0.29 8.44
C GLU A 355 -9.70 1.07 8.99
N ASN A 356 -9.38 2.17 8.30
CA ASN A 356 -9.52 3.53 8.84
C ASN A 356 -10.96 3.88 9.31
N PRO A 357 -12.03 3.69 8.51
CA PRO A 357 -13.39 3.98 8.96
C PRO A 357 -13.87 3.01 10.05
N LEU A 358 -13.45 1.74 9.99
CA LEU A 358 -13.85 0.71 10.96
C LEU A 358 -13.27 0.97 12.36
N LEU A 359 -12.06 1.52 12.41
CA LEU A 359 -11.36 1.92 13.64
C LEU A 359 -11.67 3.37 14.08
N GLY A 360 -12.60 4.06 13.40
CA GLY A 360 -13.03 5.42 13.74
C GLY A 360 -11.97 6.51 13.59
N LEU A 361 -10.98 6.30 12.71
CA LEU A 361 -9.88 7.26 12.52
C LEU A 361 -10.38 8.51 11.78
N LEU A 362 -9.81 9.67 12.08
CA LEU A 362 -10.16 10.90 11.38
C LEU A 362 -9.54 10.94 9.97
N PRO A 363 -10.29 11.26 8.90
CA PRO A 363 -9.76 11.44 7.54
C PRO A 363 -8.83 12.66 7.41
N LYS A 364 -7.94 12.63 6.39
CA LYS A 364 -7.07 13.78 6.05
C LYS A 364 -7.92 14.91 5.46
N ALA A 365 -7.60 16.16 5.78
CA ALA A 365 -8.23 17.31 5.13
C ALA A 365 -7.73 17.47 3.68
N PRO A 366 -8.60 17.84 2.71
CA PRO A 366 -10.04 18.06 2.85
C PRO A 366 -10.83 16.74 2.99
N SER A 367 -11.53 16.56 4.11
CA SER A 367 -12.44 15.42 4.30
C SER A 367 -13.68 15.61 3.43
N ALA A 368 -13.94 14.67 2.52
CA ALA A 368 -15.07 14.74 1.62
C ALA A 368 -15.63 13.35 1.29
N PRO A 369 -16.92 13.26 0.87
CA PRO A 369 -17.47 12.03 0.33
C PRO A 369 -16.66 11.50 -0.87
N GLU A 370 -16.73 10.20 -1.09
CA GLU A 370 -15.94 9.43 -2.08
C GLU A 370 -15.82 10.09 -3.45
N THR A 371 -16.90 10.68 -3.96
CA THR A 371 -16.96 11.29 -5.30
C THR A 371 -16.25 12.64 -5.39
N LEU A 372 -16.22 13.44 -4.32
CA LEU A 372 -15.40 14.65 -4.22
C LEU A 372 -13.93 14.30 -3.94
N SER A 373 -13.68 13.32 -3.08
CA SER A 373 -12.34 12.78 -2.81
C SER A 373 -11.70 12.17 -4.06
N PHE A 374 -12.50 11.55 -4.92
CA PHE A 374 -12.08 11.11 -6.25
C PHE A 374 -11.69 12.30 -7.15
N GLY A 375 -12.43 13.41 -7.11
CA GLY A 375 -12.07 14.64 -7.83
C GLY A 375 -10.72 15.21 -7.38
N TYR A 376 -10.47 15.27 -6.07
CA TYR A 376 -9.17 15.70 -5.53
C TYR A 376 -8.02 14.79 -6.00
N LEU A 377 -8.23 13.47 -5.95
CA LEU A 377 -7.26 12.48 -6.41
C LEU A 377 -7.03 12.54 -7.93
N LEU A 378 -8.08 12.75 -8.72
CA LEU A 378 -8.02 12.90 -10.18
C LEU A 378 -7.25 14.16 -10.59
N PHE A 379 -7.42 15.26 -9.88
CA PHE A 379 -6.59 16.45 -10.05
C PHE A 379 -5.13 16.16 -9.68
N GLU A 380 -4.86 15.59 -8.50
CA GLU A 380 -3.50 15.30 -8.03
C GLU A 380 -2.74 14.38 -9.00
N MET A 381 -3.40 13.35 -9.54
CA MET A 381 -2.85 12.47 -10.58
C MET A 381 -2.45 13.23 -11.85
N THR A 382 -3.12 14.32 -12.19
CA THR A 382 -2.95 14.98 -13.49
C THR A 382 -2.05 16.22 -13.40
N ALA A 383 -2.20 17.00 -12.33
CA ALA A 383 -1.45 18.24 -12.11
C ALA A 383 -0.21 18.06 -11.21
N GLY A 384 -0.09 16.95 -10.48
CA GLY A 384 1.08 16.65 -9.65
C GLY A 384 1.10 17.30 -8.26
N TYR A 385 -0.03 17.83 -7.76
CA TYR A 385 -0.14 18.38 -6.40
C TYR A 385 -1.56 18.28 -5.83
N GLU A 386 -1.67 18.31 -4.50
CA GLU A 386 -2.95 18.31 -3.77
C GLU A 386 -3.61 19.70 -3.84
N LEU A 387 -4.93 19.73 -4.08
CA LEU A 387 -5.73 20.94 -3.94
C LEU A 387 -6.03 21.24 -2.46
N PRO A 388 -6.00 22.51 -2.02
CA PRO A 388 -6.43 22.90 -0.68
C PRO A 388 -7.97 22.90 -0.50
N GLY A 389 -8.72 22.91 -1.61
CA GLY A 389 -10.18 22.97 -1.66
C GLY A 389 -10.71 22.92 -3.10
N PRO A 390 -12.03 23.05 -3.32
CA PRO A 390 -12.61 22.96 -4.66
C PRO A 390 -12.02 24.01 -5.62
N PRO A 391 -11.59 23.63 -6.84
CA PRO A 391 -10.95 24.54 -7.79
C PRO A 391 -11.98 25.34 -8.59
N SER A 392 -11.59 26.53 -9.06
CA SER A 392 -12.40 27.34 -9.97
C SER A 392 -12.28 26.82 -11.43
N PRO A 393 -13.24 27.13 -12.32
CA PRO A 393 -13.13 26.72 -13.73
C PRO A 393 -11.87 27.28 -14.40
N ALA A 394 -11.54 28.56 -14.14
CA ALA A 394 -10.31 29.16 -14.66
C ALA A 394 -9.02 28.47 -14.16
N HIS A 395 -9.01 27.97 -12.92
CA HIS A 395 -7.88 27.19 -12.38
C HIS A 395 -7.75 25.84 -13.07
N LEU A 396 -8.85 25.13 -13.30
CA LEU A 396 -8.86 23.87 -14.04
C LEU A 396 -8.41 24.06 -15.49
N GLN A 397 -8.92 25.10 -16.18
CA GLN A 397 -8.55 25.39 -17.56
C GLN A 397 -7.05 25.67 -17.72
N LEU A 398 -6.44 26.40 -16.78
CA LEU A 398 -5.02 26.74 -16.82
C LEU A 398 -4.12 25.54 -16.50
N GLU A 399 -4.37 24.83 -15.41
CA GLU A 399 -3.50 23.72 -14.98
C GLU A 399 -3.68 22.45 -15.83
N LEU A 400 -4.85 22.27 -16.44
CA LEU A 400 -5.22 21.07 -17.19
C LEU A 400 -5.45 21.33 -18.68
N GLU A 401 -4.86 22.39 -19.24
CA GLU A 401 -4.90 22.73 -20.67
C GLU A 401 -4.55 21.51 -21.56
N ARG A 402 -3.57 20.70 -21.13
CA ARG A 402 -3.11 19.49 -21.84
C ARG A 402 -3.99 18.25 -21.58
N ALA A 403 -5.00 18.36 -20.74
CA ALA A 403 -5.90 17.28 -20.32
C ALA A 403 -7.36 17.77 -20.21
N PRO A 404 -7.97 18.33 -21.27
CA PRO A 404 -9.29 18.98 -21.19
C PRO A 404 -10.40 18.03 -20.72
N LYS A 405 -10.37 16.75 -21.09
CA LYS A 405 -11.30 15.72 -20.59
C LYS A 405 -11.23 15.49 -19.07
N VAL A 406 -10.09 15.80 -18.45
CA VAL A 406 -9.94 15.76 -16.99
C VAL A 406 -10.52 17.04 -16.39
N ALA A 407 -10.29 18.21 -17.00
CA ALA A 407 -10.94 19.45 -16.59
C ALA A 407 -12.47 19.32 -16.62
N GLU A 408 -13.07 18.90 -17.74
CA GLU A 408 -14.51 18.64 -17.89
C GLU A 408 -15.07 17.73 -16.76
N ALA A 409 -14.36 16.64 -16.43
CA ALA A 409 -14.76 15.73 -15.37
C ALA A 409 -14.68 16.36 -13.97
N LEU A 410 -13.69 17.23 -13.72
CA LEU A 410 -13.53 17.95 -12.46
C LEU A 410 -14.53 19.10 -12.31
N GLU A 411 -14.87 19.80 -13.40
CA GLU A 411 -15.97 20.76 -13.44
C GLU A 411 -17.28 20.07 -13.07
N TYR A 412 -17.57 18.90 -13.67
CA TYR A 412 -18.74 18.10 -13.35
C TYR A 412 -18.78 17.63 -11.88
N ILE A 413 -17.62 17.34 -11.26
CA ILE A 413 -17.54 16.93 -9.84
C ILE A 413 -17.72 18.11 -8.88
N PHE A 414 -17.07 19.26 -9.14
CA PHE A 414 -16.95 20.35 -8.16
C PHE A 414 -17.95 21.51 -8.36
N GLN A 415 -18.35 21.80 -9.59
CA GLN A 415 -19.11 23.01 -9.92
C GLN A 415 -20.62 22.75 -10.08
N THR A 416 -21.03 21.48 -10.14
CA THR A 416 -22.45 21.10 -10.15
C THR A 416 -23.11 21.30 -8.79
N SER A 417 -24.38 21.71 -8.82
CA SER A 417 -25.20 21.87 -7.60
C SER A 417 -25.34 20.53 -6.85
N ARG A 418 -25.60 19.44 -7.58
CA ARG A 418 -25.64 18.05 -7.12
C ARG A 418 -24.33 17.34 -7.46
N THR A 419 -23.60 16.88 -6.44
CA THR A 419 -22.45 15.99 -6.61
C THR A 419 -22.83 14.71 -7.37
N PRO A 420 -22.07 14.30 -8.40
CA PRO A 420 -22.35 13.08 -9.15
C PRO A 420 -22.15 11.81 -8.31
N SER A 421 -22.86 10.74 -8.67
CA SER A 421 -22.69 9.40 -8.14
C SER A 421 -21.52 8.65 -8.80
N LEU A 422 -21.01 7.60 -8.15
CA LEU A 422 -19.98 6.74 -8.72
C LEU A 422 -20.38 6.13 -10.08
N ASP A 423 -21.66 5.77 -10.26
CA ASP A 423 -22.16 5.21 -11.52
C ASP A 423 -22.20 6.26 -12.64
N GLU A 424 -22.52 7.52 -12.32
CA GLU A 424 -22.38 8.65 -13.25
C GLU A 424 -20.90 8.85 -13.63
N LEU A 425 -19.99 8.88 -12.64
CA LEU A 425 -18.56 9.07 -12.88
C LEU A 425 -17.91 7.96 -13.73
N VAL A 426 -18.26 6.69 -13.52
CA VAL A 426 -17.74 5.56 -14.32
C VAL A 426 -18.15 5.65 -15.80
N ARG A 427 -19.27 6.34 -16.08
CA ARG A 427 -19.80 6.54 -17.44
C ARG A 427 -19.33 7.83 -18.11
N CYS A 428 -18.56 8.69 -17.43
CA CYS A 428 -17.99 9.90 -18.03
C CYS A 428 -17.08 9.57 -19.24
N ASP A 429 -17.11 10.41 -20.27
CA ASP A 429 -16.32 10.23 -21.51
C ASP A 429 -14.80 10.19 -21.27
N LEU A 430 -14.32 10.68 -20.12
CA LEU A 430 -12.94 10.49 -19.65
C LEU A 430 -12.54 9.01 -19.58
N PHE A 431 -13.43 8.11 -19.16
CA PHE A 431 -13.14 6.68 -19.00
C PHE A 431 -13.66 5.79 -20.13
N ARG A 432 -14.15 6.40 -21.21
CA ARG A 432 -14.66 5.69 -22.39
C ARG A 432 -13.53 4.93 -23.10
N GLY A 433 -13.74 3.62 -23.29
CA GLY A 433 -12.76 2.74 -23.93
C GLY A 433 -11.62 2.24 -23.03
N VAL A 434 -11.64 2.54 -21.72
CA VAL A 434 -10.68 1.96 -20.77
C VAL A 434 -10.99 0.48 -20.54
N GLU A 435 -10.07 -0.41 -20.94
CA GLU A 435 -10.18 -1.85 -20.70
C GLU A 435 -9.67 -2.25 -19.31
N LEU A 436 -10.54 -2.84 -18.49
CA LEU A 436 -10.21 -3.38 -17.18
C LEU A 436 -9.84 -4.85 -17.28
N ARG A 437 -8.56 -5.11 -17.58
CA ARG A 437 -8.07 -6.46 -17.91
C ARG A 437 -8.16 -7.40 -16.72
N GLU A 438 -7.96 -6.87 -15.53
CA GLU A 438 -7.92 -7.61 -14.27
C GLU A 438 -9.30 -8.16 -13.90
N LEU A 439 -10.38 -7.50 -14.34
CA LEU A 439 -11.75 -7.98 -14.15
C LEU A 439 -12.12 -9.14 -15.09
N ARG A 440 -11.48 -9.26 -16.27
CA ARG A 440 -11.82 -10.29 -17.28
C ARG A 440 -11.57 -11.74 -16.83
N GLY A 441 -10.81 -11.94 -15.74
CA GLY A 441 -10.61 -13.24 -15.09
C GLY A 441 -10.91 -13.24 -13.59
N ALA A 442 -11.48 -12.16 -13.05
CA ALA A 442 -11.76 -12.05 -11.62
C ALA A 442 -12.98 -12.91 -11.26
N SER A 443 -12.73 -14.00 -10.54
CA SER A 443 -13.79 -14.70 -9.80
C SER A 443 -14.21 -13.85 -8.60
N ILE A 444 -15.00 -12.80 -8.85
CA ILE A 444 -15.61 -11.99 -7.79
C ILE A 444 -16.70 -12.86 -7.13
N ILE A 445 -16.30 -13.65 -6.13
CA ILE A 445 -17.19 -14.56 -5.42
C ILE A 445 -18.30 -13.73 -4.76
N GLN A 446 -19.53 -13.82 -5.28
CA GLN A 446 -20.71 -13.23 -4.65
C GLN A 446 -21.12 -14.04 -3.40
N SER A 447 -20.23 -14.09 -2.41
CA SER A 447 -20.54 -14.60 -1.08
C SER A 447 -21.52 -13.65 -0.39
N VAL A 448 -22.54 -14.20 0.25
CA VAL A 448 -23.36 -13.46 1.22
C VAL A 448 -22.47 -13.13 2.42
N SER A 449 -22.44 -11.87 2.84
CA SER A 449 -21.73 -11.47 4.07
C SER A 449 -22.39 -12.14 5.28
N PRO A 450 -21.62 -12.72 6.23
CA PRO A 450 -22.17 -13.26 7.47
C PRO A 450 -22.99 -12.21 8.26
N PRO A 451 -24.01 -12.60 9.03
CA PRO A 451 -24.82 -11.67 9.83
C PRO A 451 -23.97 -10.73 10.69
N ASP A 452 -23.02 -11.28 11.46
CA ASP A 452 -22.12 -10.52 12.33
C ASP A 452 -21.31 -9.46 11.58
N VAL A 453 -20.98 -9.71 10.30
CA VAL A 453 -20.30 -8.74 9.43
C VAL A 453 -21.25 -7.63 8.98
N LEU A 454 -22.51 -7.94 8.69
CA LEU A 454 -23.52 -6.92 8.35
C LEU A 454 -23.85 -6.05 9.57
N ASP A 455 -23.95 -6.63 10.77
CA ASP A 455 -24.18 -5.90 12.02
C ASP A 455 -22.99 -4.98 12.34
N LEU A 456 -21.75 -5.45 12.14
CA LEU A 456 -20.55 -4.61 12.26
C LEU A 456 -20.57 -3.48 11.22
N LEU A 457 -20.96 -3.75 9.98
CA LEU A 457 -21.03 -2.73 8.93
C LEU A 457 -22.09 -1.67 9.22
N GLU A 458 -23.26 -2.04 9.76
CA GLU A 458 -24.30 -1.09 10.15
C GLU A 458 -23.86 -0.23 11.36
N MET A 459 -23.13 -0.82 12.32
CA MET A 459 -22.56 -0.11 13.48
C MET A 459 -21.59 1.03 13.06
N VAL A 460 -20.77 0.81 12.04
CA VAL A 460 -19.76 1.78 11.55
C VAL A 460 -20.26 2.70 10.43
N LYS A 461 -21.48 2.46 9.91
CA LYS A 461 -22.09 3.18 8.77
C LYS A 461 -22.35 4.66 9.01
N ASN A 462 -22.45 5.06 10.27
CA ASN A 462 -22.68 6.44 10.71
C ASN A 462 -21.37 7.05 11.25
N PRO A 463 -20.45 7.53 10.39
CA PRO A 463 -19.31 8.29 10.88
C PRO A 463 -19.82 9.59 11.51
N VAL A 464 -19.39 9.86 12.75
CA VAL A 464 -19.46 11.22 13.32
C VAL A 464 -18.61 12.10 12.39
N PRO A 465 -19.21 13.03 11.62
CA PRO A 465 -18.43 13.76 10.63
C PRO A 465 -17.53 14.75 11.35
N PRO A 466 -16.19 14.71 11.18
CA PRO A 466 -15.40 15.91 11.39
C PRO A 466 -15.94 16.96 10.39
N SER A 467 -16.34 18.11 10.93
CA SER A 467 -17.09 19.19 10.29
C SER A 467 -17.00 19.22 8.76
N PRO A 468 -18.13 19.15 8.02
CA PRO A 468 -18.08 19.32 6.58
C PRO A 468 -17.43 20.67 6.26
N LEU A 469 -16.65 20.69 5.17
CA LEU A 469 -16.44 21.93 4.43
C LEU A 469 -17.83 22.50 4.12
N ARG A 470 -18.27 23.50 4.90
CA ARG A 470 -19.41 24.31 4.52
C ARG A 470 -19.03 24.87 3.15
N ARG A 471 -19.79 24.49 2.11
CA ARG A 471 -20.01 25.39 0.98
C ARG A 471 -20.53 26.68 1.62
N ARG A 472 -19.64 27.65 1.88
CA ARG A 472 -20.11 29.02 2.11
C ARG A 472 -20.87 29.39 0.84
N HIS A 473 -21.96 30.12 1.03
CA HIS A 473 -22.68 30.69 -0.09
C HIS A 473 -21.67 31.52 -0.90
N PHE A 474 -21.43 31.12 -2.16
CA PHE A 474 -20.80 32.00 -3.15
C PHE A 474 -21.90 32.91 -3.72
N ALA A 475 -22.44 33.72 -2.82
CA ALA A 475 -23.38 34.81 -3.02
C ALA A 475 -23.27 35.66 -1.75
N ASP A 476 -23.22 36.98 -1.91
CA ASP A 476 -23.17 37.97 -0.83
C ASP A 476 -21.89 37.93 0.04
N ASP A 477 -20.80 38.45 -0.52
CA ASP A 477 -19.86 39.37 0.15
C ASP A 477 -18.83 39.89 -0.88
N LEU A 478 -19.29 40.79 -1.75
CA LEU A 478 -18.46 41.62 -2.63
C LEU A 478 -18.73 43.08 -2.30
N GLU A 479 -17.88 43.67 -1.46
CA GLU A 479 -17.72 45.13 -1.33
C GLU A 479 -16.20 45.44 -1.22
N PRO A 480 -15.70 46.51 -1.86
CA PRO A 480 -14.28 46.60 -2.20
C PRO A 480 -13.47 47.46 -1.23
N TRP A 481 -12.29 46.98 -0.86
CA TRP A 481 -11.27 47.81 -0.21
C TRP A 481 -10.39 48.49 -1.27
N PHE A 482 -10.86 49.61 -1.80
CA PHE A 482 -10.04 50.62 -2.47
C PHE A 482 -10.45 52.02 -2.01
N ALA A 483 -9.60 52.61 -1.16
CA ALA A 483 -9.49 54.03 -0.86
C ALA A 483 -8.01 54.33 -0.61
#